data_AF-A0A164B4G9-F1
#
_entry.id   AF-A0A164B4G9-F1
#
_cell.length_a   1.000
_cell.length_b   1.000
_cell.length_c   1.000
_cell.angle_alpha   90.00
_cell.angle_beta   90.00
_cell.angle_gamma   90.00
#
_symmetry.space_group_name_H-M   'P 1'
#
loop_
_entity.id
_entity.type
_entity.pdbx_description
1 polymer ?
#
loop_
_entity_poly.entity_id
_entity_poly.type
_entity_poly.pdbx_seq_one_letter_code
_entity_poly.pdbx_strand_id
1 'polypeptide(L)'
;MTRINVYDYDDYEGTETLAGWFDDDSAESFAEDTRWDGNNHISVPTGSQWEHEHLFRTRGGRWVLHCWSQWQGSKPTYRFVSESRARDWLLANDHNGAATRLFGPIEPERGPGRPEIGQAINVRLGDELLARVDERAAELGRSRSETIRTLLERALSH
;
A
#
# COMPACT_ATOMS: atom_id res chain seq x y z
N MET A 1 -18.92 1.61 25.84
CA MET A 1 -17.58 1.04 26.10
C MET A 1 -17.63 -0.43 25.75
N THR A 2 -17.49 -0.75 24.46
CA THR A 2 -17.36 -2.14 24.02
C THR A 2 -15.89 -2.51 23.98
N ARG A 3 -15.47 -3.36 24.91
CA ARG A 3 -14.11 -3.90 24.93
C ARG A 3 -13.99 -5.03 23.92
N ILE A 4 -13.18 -4.83 22.89
CA ILE A 4 -12.91 -5.82 21.85
C ILE A 4 -11.53 -6.44 22.10
N ASN A 5 -11.47 -7.77 22.15
CA ASN A 5 -10.22 -8.51 22.25
C ASN A 5 -9.58 -8.64 20.85
N VAL A 6 -8.26 -8.44 20.81
CA VAL A 6 -7.44 -8.55 19.61
C VAL A 6 -6.57 -9.78 19.77
N TYR A 7 -6.57 -10.65 18.77
CA TYR A 7 -5.85 -11.91 18.78
C TYR A 7 -4.74 -11.88 17.73
N ASP A 8 -3.62 -12.52 18.05
CA ASP A 8 -2.62 -12.89 17.06
C ASP A 8 -2.82 -14.36 16.68
N TYR A 9 -2.66 -14.67 15.41
CA TYR A 9 -2.82 -16.02 14.89
C TYR A 9 -1.48 -16.52 14.41
N ASP A 10 -0.98 -17.55 15.06
CA ASP A 10 0.22 -18.25 14.60
C ASP A 10 -0.20 -19.34 13.61
N ASP A 11 0.07 -19.12 12.32
CA ASP A 11 -0.25 -20.08 11.25
C ASP A 11 0.54 -21.39 11.35
N TYR A 12 1.68 -21.41 12.05
CA TYR A 12 2.52 -22.59 12.21
C TYR A 12 2.01 -23.51 13.33
N GLU A 13 1.61 -22.93 14.46
CA GLU A 13 1.07 -23.66 15.61
C GLU A 13 -0.46 -23.81 15.57
N GLY A 14 -1.15 -23.03 14.74
CA GLY A 14 -2.62 -22.99 14.65
C GLY A 14 -3.28 -22.46 15.92
N THR A 15 -2.58 -21.60 16.67
CA THR A 15 -3.05 -21.09 17.96
C THR A 15 -3.42 -19.61 17.89
N GLU A 16 -4.52 -19.26 18.56
CA GLU A 16 -4.91 -17.87 18.79
C GLU A 16 -4.42 -17.42 20.16
N THR A 17 -3.58 -16.39 20.19
CA THR A 17 -3.09 -15.79 21.45
C THR A 17 -3.68 -14.40 21.63
N LEU A 18 -4.07 -14.07 22.86
CA LEU A 18 -4.61 -12.74 23.17
C LEU A 18 -3.48 -11.71 23.09
N ALA A 19 -3.43 -10.95 21.99
CA ALA A 19 -2.45 -9.89 21.78
C ALA A 19 -2.79 -8.61 22.57
N GLY A 20 -4.06 -8.41 22.89
CA GLY A 20 -4.52 -7.28 23.68
C GLY A 20 -6.01 -7.00 23.54
N TRP A 21 -6.39 -5.77 23.82
CA TRP A 21 -7.77 -5.30 23.67
C TRP A 21 -7.79 -3.82 23.34
N PHE A 22 -8.89 -3.36 22.75
CA PHE A 22 -9.19 -1.94 22.56
C PHE A 22 -10.66 -1.65 22.83
N ASP A 23 -10.99 -0.37 22.98
CA ASP A 23 -12.36 0.12 23.13
C ASP A 23 -12.77 0.77 21.80
N ASP A 24 -13.83 0.27 21.18
CA ASP A 24 -14.24 0.70 19.83
C ASP A 24 -14.87 2.10 19.84
N ASP A 25 -15.67 2.41 20.86
CA ASP A 25 -16.33 3.71 21.06
C ASP A 25 -15.34 4.89 21.16
N SER A 26 -14.13 4.61 21.66
CA SER A 26 -13.05 5.61 21.78
C SER A 26 -11.99 5.51 20.69
N ALA A 27 -12.11 4.55 19.78
CA ALA A 27 -11.23 4.41 18.64
C ALA A 27 -11.70 5.29 17.47
N GLU A 28 -10.75 5.81 16.71
CA GLU A 28 -11.05 6.42 15.42
C GLU A 28 -11.20 5.30 14.38
N SER A 29 -12.30 5.27 13.63
CA SER A 29 -12.60 4.21 12.66
C SER A 29 -12.58 4.72 11.22
N PHE A 30 -12.18 3.84 10.29
CA PHE A 30 -12.07 4.12 8.87
C PHE A 30 -12.70 2.99 8.06
N ALA A 31 -13.83 3.28 7.40
CA ALA A 31 -14.55 2.38 6.52
C ALA A 31 -13.76 2.05 5.25
N GLU A 32 -13.90 0.84 4.74
CA GLU A 32 -13.35 0.50 3.42
C GLU A 32 -14.08 1.27 2.31
N ASP A 33 -13.39 1.42 1.18
CA ASP A 33 -13.98 1.80 -0.07
C ASP A 33 -14.42 0.55 -0.85
N THR A 34 -15.46 0.72 -1.67
CA THR A 34 -15.98 -0.35 -2.51
C THR A 34 -16.12 0.15 -3.94
N ARG A 35 -15.69 -0.68 -4.91
CA ARG A 35 -15.79 -0.35 -6.33
C ARG A 35 -16.75 -1.29 -7.04
N TRP A 36 -17.49 -0.75 -8.02
CA TRP A 36 -18.35 -1.54 -8.89
C TRP A 36 -17.54 -2.19 -10.02
N ASP A 37 -17.64 -3.51 -10.19
CA ASP A 37 -16.91 -4.26 -11.24
C ASP A 37 -17.77 -4.57 -12.49
N GLY A 38 -19.02 -4.09 -12.52
CA GLY A 38 -19.99 -4.42 -13.55
C GLY A 38 -21.12 -5.34 -13.05
N ASN A 39 -20.91 -6.06 -11.95
CA ASN A 39 -21.90 -6.98 -11.38
C ASN A 39 -22.07 -6.86 -9.86
N ASN A 40 -21.00 -6.58 -9.11
CA ASN A 40 -20.99 -6.52 -7.66
C ASN A 40 -20.17 -5.33 -7.14
N HIS A 41 -20.42 -4.95 -5.88
CA HIS A 41 -19.52 -4.08 -5.13
C HIS A 41 -18.39 -4.93 -4.56
N ILE A 42 -17.16 -4.59 -4.93
CA ILE A 42 -15.94 -5.27 -4.51
C ILE A 42 -15.24 -4.38 -3.48
N SER A 43 -14.94 -4.94 -2.31
CA SER A 43 -14.09 -4.30 -1.31
C SER A 43 -12.72 -4.02 -1.94
N VAL A 44 -12.32 -2.74 -1.95
CA VAL A 44 -11.01 -2.32 -2.47
C VAL A 44 -9.84 -3.00 -1.75
N PRO A 45 -9.81 -3.11 -0.40
CA PRO A 45 -8.65 -3.68 0.30
C PRO A 45 -8.51 -5.19 0.13
N THR A 46 -9.63 -5.93 0.03
CA THR A 46 -9.59 -7.40 -0.10
C THR A 46 -9.65 -7.87 -1.56
N GLY A 47 -10.14 -7.02 -2.47
CA GLY A 47 -10.48 -7.43 -3.84
C GLY A 47 -11.64 -8.43 -3.92
N SER A 48 -12.37 -8.62 -2.82
CA SER A 48 -13.44 -9.60 -2.67
C SER A 48 -14.80 -8.92 -2.59
N GLN A 49 -15.85 -9.55 -3.11
CA GLN A 49 -17.22 -9.10 -2.89
C GLN A 49 -17.78 -9.55 -1.52
N TRP A 50 -17.11 -10.52 -0.88
CA TRP A 50 -17.61 -11.17 0.32
C TRP A 50 -16.77 -10.87 1.56
N GLU A 51 -15.49 -10.56 1.38
CA GLU A 51 -14.57 -10.24 2.46
C GLU A 51 -14.39 -8.73 2.55
N HIS A 52 -14.46 -8.24 3.78
CA HIS A 52 -14.53 -6.83 4.09
C HIS A 52 -13.54 -6.50 5.20
N GLU A 53 -13.01 -5.29 5.16
CA GLU A 53 -12.05 -4.79 6.14
C GLU A 53 -12.48 -3.46 6.75
N HIS A 54 -12.11 -3.25 8.00
CA HIS A 54 -12.36 -2.00 8.72
C HIS A 54 -11.17 -1.68 9.60
N LEU A 55 -10.63 -0.46 9.48
CA LEU A 55 -9.42 -0.07 10.19
C LEU A 55 -9.78 0.82 11.39
N PHE A 56 -9.20 0.51 12.55
CA PHE A 56 -9.34 1.29 13.77
C PHE A 56 -7.98 1.81 14.24
N ARG A 57 -7.97 3.05 14.72
CA ARG A 57 -6.87 3.63 15.48
C ARG A 57 -7.29 3.79 16.94
N THR A 58 -6.62 3.05 17.82
CA THR A 58 -6.84 3.14 19.26
C THR A 58 -6.36 4.49 19.81
N ARG A 59 -6.91 4.92 20.96
CA ARG A 59 -6.44 6.12 21.67
C ARG A 59 -4.94 6.08 22.02
N GLY A 60 -4.38 4.88 22.19
CA GLY A 60 -2.96 4.65 22.44
C GLY A 60 -2.08 4.66 21.18
N GLY A 61 -2.65 4.95 20.00
CA GLY A 61 -1.91 5.03 18.73
C GLY A 61 -1.67 3.70 18.02
N ARG A 62 -2.11 2.57 18.59
CA ARG A 62 -2.04 1.25 17.92
C ARG A 62 -3.15 1.11 16.88
N TRP A 63 -2.89 0.34 15.84
CA TRP A 63 -3.80 0.10 14.72
C TRP A 63 -4.38 -1.31 14.78
N VAL A 64 -5.70 -1.42 14.62
CA VAL A 64 -6.41 -2.70 14.63
C VAL A 64 -7.17 -2.84 13.32
N LEU A 65 -6.91 -3.93 12.60
CA LEU A 65 -7.65 -4.31 11.41
C LEU A 65 -8.73 -5.32 11.82
N HIS A 66 -9.96 -5.00 11.48
CA HIS A 66 -11.11 -5.89 11.60
C HIS A 66 -11.43 -6.48 10.23
N CYS A 67 -11.36 -7.80 10.12
CA CYS A 67 -11.70 -8.53 8.90
C CYS A 67 -12.95 -9.36 9.15
N TRP A 68 -13.95 -9.27 8.27
CA TRP A 68 -15.12 -10.14 8.31
C TRP A 68 -15.55 -10.57 6.93
N SER A 69 -16.38 -11.60 6.88
CA SER A 69 -16.87 -12.16 5.64
C SER A 69 -18.38 -12.34 5.71
N GLN A 70 -19.05 -12.13 4.57
CA GLN A 70 -20.49 -12.35 4.41
C GLN A 70 -20.82 -13.85 4.23
N TRP A 71 -19.82 -14.72 4.10
CA TRP A 71 -20.02 -16.16 4.04
C TRP A 71 -20.56 -16.71 5.37
N GLN A 72 -21.63 -17.50 5.28
CA GLN A 72 -22.27 -18.11 6.44
C GLN A 72 -21.26 -18.96 7.24
N GLY A 73 -21.15 -18.70 8.54
CA GLY A 73 -20.23 -19.39 9.45
C GLY A 73 -18.86 -18.74 9.60
N SER A 74 -18.57 -17.67 8.86
CA SER A 74 -17.33 -16.90 9.02
C SER A 74 -17.32 -16.17 10.36
N LYS A 75 -16.17 -16.16 11.04
CA LYS A 75 -15.97 -15.40 12.27
C LYS A 75 -15.22 -14.11 11.97
N PRO A 76 -15.68 -12.95 12.46
CA PRO A 76 -14.89 -11.73 12.37
C PRO A 76 -13.61 -11.87 13.19
N THR A 77 -12.52 -11.27 12.71
CA THR A 77 -11.23 -11.28 13.38
C THR A 77 -10.70 -9.87 13.57
N TYR A 78 -10.03 -9.64 14.69
CA TYR A 78 -9.38 -8.37 15.01
C TYR A 78 -7.89 -8.62 15.23
N ARG A 79 -7.04 -7.92 14.49
CA ARG A 79 -5.58 -8.09 14.54
C ARG A 79 -4.87 -6.74 14.65
N PHE A 80 -3.79 -6.68 15.40
CA PHE A 80 -2.91 -5.51 15.37
C PHE A 80 -2.14 -5.48 14.06
N VAL A 81 -2.05 -4.30 13.45
CA VAL A 81 -1.27 -4.08 12.23
C VAL A 81 -0.19 -3.02 12.47
N SER A 82 0.86 -3.07 11.66
CA SER A 82 1.90 -2.05 11.68
C SER A 82 1.38 -0.70 11.17
N GLU A 83 2.05 0.38 11.54
CA GLU A 83 1.77 1.72 11.04
C GLU A 83 1.90 1.81 9.51
N SER A 84 2.88 1.11 8.92
CA SER A 84 3.04 1.03 7.47
C SER A 84 1.82 0.40 6.79
N ARG A 85 1.36 -0.76 7.30
CA ARG A 85 0.17 -1.44 6.76
C ARG A 85 -1.09 -0.59 6.94
N ALA A 86 -1.23 0.10 8.07
CA ALA A 86 -2.35 1.01 8.31
C ALA A 86 -2.34 2.20 7.34
N ARG A 87 -1.15 2.77 7.07
CA ARG A 87 -0.98 3.84 6.07
C ARG A 87 -1.38 3.36 4.68
N ASP A 88 -0.84 2.24 4.23
CA ASP A 88 -1.11 1.69 2.89
C ASP A 88 -2.61 1.39 2.73
N TRP A 89 -3.24 0.85 3.78
CA TRP A 89 -4.68 0.62 3.81
C TRP A 89 -5.49 1.92 3.68
N LEU A 90 -5.14 2.98 4.41
CA LEU A 90 -5.83 4.27 4.28
C LEU A 90 -5.69 4.87 2.88
N LEU A 91 -4.50 4.77 2.28
CA LEU A 91 -4.25 5.28 0.92
C LEU A 91 -5.05 4.49 -0.13
N ALA A 92 -5.09 3.16 -0.01
CA ALA A 92 -5.87 2.31 -0.90
C ALA A 92 -7.37 2.61 -0.84
N ASN A 93 -7.88 3.04 0.32
CA ASN A 93 -9.30 3.32 0.58
C ASN A 93 -9.66 4.83 0.46
N ASP A 94 -8.86 5.62 -0.24
CA ASP A 94 -9.06 7.07 -0.45
C ASP A 94 -9.14 7.92 0.83
N HIS A 95 -8.66 7.40 1.98
CA HIS A 95 -8.54 8.15 3.24
C HIS A 95 -7.29 9.03 3.27
N ASN A 96 -6.98 9.70 2.16
CA ASN A 96 -5.79 10.52 1.96
C ASN A 96 -5.65 11.66 3.01
N GLY A 97 -6.77 12.27 3.40
CA GLY A 97 -6.78 13.30 4.46
C GLY A 97 -6.41 12.73 5.83
N ALA A 98 -6.91 11.53 6.17
CA ALA A 98 -6.57 10.86 7.41
C ALA A 98 -5.10 10.38 7.39
N ALA A 99 -4.66 9.77 6.30
CA ALA A 99 -3.26 9.36 6.13
C ALA A 99 -2.30 10.55 6.31
N THR A 100 -2.62 11.71 5.71
CA THR A 100 -1.83 12.95 5.86
C THR A 100 -1.79 13.45 7.31
N ARG A 101 -2.94 13.47 7.99
CA ARG A 101 -3.04 13.96 9.38
C ARG A 101 -2.28 13.04 10.35
N LEU A 102 -2.30 11.74 10.12
CA LEU A 102 -1.84 10.74 11.09
C LEU A 102 -0.40 10.29 10.89
N PHE A 103 0.08 10.28 9.65
CA PHE A 103 1.43 9.87 9.29
C PHE A 103 2.31 11.02 8.78
N GLY A 104 1.77 12.24 8.67
CA GLY A 104 2.45 13.38 8.06
C GLY A 104 2.18 13.47 6.56
N PRO A 105 2.76 14.47 5.85
CA PRO A 105 2.53 14.65 4.42
C PRO A 105 2.73 13.34 3.68
N ILE A 106 1.71 12.93 2.91
CA ILE A 106 1.82 11.80 1.99
C ILE A 106 2.87 12.24 0.97
N GLU A 107 4.10 11.79 1.18
CA GLU A 107 5.05 11.74 0.08
C GLU A 107 4.36 10.90 -0.99
N PRO A 108 4.10 11.46 -2.19
CA PRO A 108 3.41 10.73 -3.24
C PRO A 108 4.15 9.41 -3.42
N GLU A 109 3.40 8.30 -3.37
CA GLU A 109 3.97 6.97 -3.41
C GLU A 109 4.89 6.85 -4.64
N ARG A 110 6.19 6.83 -4.38
CA ARG A 110 7.21 6.33 -5.31
C ARG A 110 6.91 4.86 -5.50
N GLY A 111 6.13 4.53 -6.53
CA GLY A 111 6.06 3.17 -7.05
C GLY A 111 7.46 2.66 -7.42
N PRO A 112 7.61 1.48 -8.03
CA PRO A 112 8.90 0.99 -8.55
C PRO A 112 9.50 1.85 -9.70
N GLY A 113 9.12 3.12 -9.81
CA GLY A 113 9.76 4.15 -10.59
C GLY A 113 11.10 4.55 -9.97
N ARG A 114 12.16 4.22 -10.72
CA ARG A 114 13.55 4.68 -10.64
C ARG A 114 13.85 5.77 -9.58
N PRO A 115 14.87 5.61 -8.72
CA PRO A 115 15.30 6.67 -7.82
C PRO A 115 15.56 7.98 -8.58
N GLU A 116 15.05 9.09 -8.03
CA GLU A 116 15.27 10.44 -8.57
C GLU A 116 16.74 10.85 -8.34
N ILE A 117 17.61 10.46 -9.26
CA ILE A 117 18.95 11.02 -9.35
C ILE A 117 18.83 12.36 -10.10
N GLY A 118 18.42 13.40 -9.39
CA GLY A 118 18.45 14.80 -9.85
C GLY A 118 17.23 15.30 -10.66
N GLN A 119 17.30 16.58 -11.05
CA GLN A 119 16.24 17.31 -11.78
C GLN A 119 15.91 16.65 -13.13
N ALA A 120 14.62 16.49 -13.43
CA ALA A 120 14.16 15.96 -14.71
C ALA A 120 14.46 16.94 -15.86
N ILE A 121 15.18 16.47 -16.88
CA ILE A 121 15.48 17.21 -18.11
C ILE A 121 14.73 16.55 -19.27
N ASN A 122 13.88 17.31 -19.96
CA ASN A 122 13.20 16.84 -21.16
C ASN A 122 14.13 17.01 -22.38
N VAL A 123 14.66 15.90 -22.91
CA VAL A 123 15.50 15.87 -24.11
C VAL A 123 14.78 15.11 -25.22
N ARG A 124 14.70 15.70 -26.42
CA ARG A 124 14.20 15.01 -27.61
C ARG A 124 15.37 14.38 -28.36
N LEU A 125 15.48 13.06 -28.28
CA LEU A 125 16.59 12.30 -28.90
C LEU A 125 16.35 11.97 -30.38
N GLY A 126 15.12 12.11 -30.88
CA GLY A 126 14.72 11.61 -32.20
C GLY A 126 14.50 10.09 -32.20
N ASP A 127 13.62 9.60 -33.08
CA ASP A 127 13.14 8.20 -33.03
C ASP A 127 14.25 7.17 -33.26
N GLU A 128 15.22 7.47 -34.13
CA GLU A 128 16.33 6.57 -34.45
C GLU A 128 17.30 6.39 -33.26
N LEU A 129 17.67 7.49 -32.59
CA LEU A 129 18.55 7.43 -31.43
C LEU A 129 17.82 6.83 -30.23
N LEU A 130 16.53 7.10 -30.09
CA LEU A 130 15.70 6.52 -29.03
C LEU A 130 15.61 4.99 -29.18
N ALA A 131 15.38 4.49 -30.39
CA ALA A 131 15.36 3.05 -30.67
C ALA A 131 16.69 2.36 -30.29
N ARG A 132 17.82 2.98 -30.64
CA ARG A 132 19.15 2.46 -30.29
C ARG A 132 19.40 2.43 -28.78
N VAL A 133 18.88 3.41 -28.04
CA VAL A 133 18.97 3.45 -26.57
C VAL A 133 18.12 2.34 -25.95
N ASP A 134 16.95 2.07 -26.54
CA ASP A 134 16.05 1.00 -26.07
C ASP A 134 16.60 -0.39 -26.30
N GLU A 135 17.14 -0.66 -27.50
CA GLU A 135 17.85 -1.90 -27.79
C GLU A 135 18.98 -2.12 -26.79
N ARG A 136 19.80 -1.08 -26.56
CA ARG A 136 20.92 -1.13 -25.62
C ARG A 136 20.48 -1.36 -24.18
N ALA A 137 19.33 -0.81 -23.78
CA ALA A 137 18.77 -1.03 -22.46
C ALA A 137 18.27 -2.47 -22.28
N ALA A 138 17.63 -3.03 -23.32
CA ALA A 138 17.20 -4.43 -23.36
C ALA A 138 18.39 -5.40 -23.29
N GLU A 139 19.46 -5.16 -24.07
CA GLU A 139 20.69 -5.98 -24.06
C GLU A 139 21.33 -6.05 -22.67
N LEU A 140 21.29 -4.95 -21.92
CA LEU A 140 21.93 -4.83 -20.61
C LEU A 140 20.99 -5.22 -19.45
N GLY A 141 19.72 -5.54 -19.73
CA GLY A 141 18.71 -5.79 -18.70
C GLY A 141 18.46 -4.58 -17.80
N ARG A 142 18.66 -3.37 -18.31
CA ARG A 142 18.60 -2.10 -17.55
C ARG A 142 17.48 -1.22 -18.03
N SER A 143 17.15 -0.23 -17.21
CA SER A 143 16.13 0.76 -17.56
C SER A 143 16.69 1.81 -18.53
N ARG A 144 15.85 2.31 -19.46
CA ARG A 144 16.21 3.31 -20.49
C ARG A 144 17.09 4.45 -19.95
N SER A 145 16.70 5.10 -18.85
CA SER A 145 17.45 6.26 -18.34
C SER A 145 18.66 5.89 -17.49
N GLU A 146 18.79 4.66 -17.02
CA GLU A 146 20.06 4.16 -16.48
C GLU A 146 21.08 3.98 -17.61
N THR A 147 20.63 3.45 -18.75
CA THR A 147 21.44 3.37 -19.98
C THR A 147 21.83 4.76 -20.47
N ILE A 148 20.89 5.71 -20.55
CA ILE A 148 21.17 7.11 -20.94
C ILE A 148 22.20 7.73 -19.99
N ARG A 149 22.02 7.57 -18.67
CA ARG A 149 22.96 8.11 -17.67
C ARG A 149 24.36 7.53 -17.85
N THR A 150 24.48 6.20 -17.98
CA THR A 150 25.77 5.53 -18.18
C THR A 150 26.46 6.00 -19.47
N LEU A 151 25.70 6.19 -20.54
CA LEU A 151 26.23 6.68 -21.82
C LEU A 151 26.74 8.12 -21.70
N LEU A 152 26.00 8.99 -21.01
CA LEU A 152 26.42 10.38 -20.75
C LEU A 152 27.64 10.44 -19.83
N GLU A 153 27.67 9.65 -18.75
CA GLU A 153 28.82 9.57 -17.85
C GLU A 153 30.08 9.13 -18.59
N ARG A 154 29.98 8.12 -19.47
CA ARG A 154 31.09 7.69 -20.34
C ARG A 154 31.50 8.76 -21.33
N ALA A 155 30.55 9.48 -21.93
CA ALA A 155 30.84 10.54 -22.89
C ALA A 155 31.51 11.77 -22.24
N LEU A 156 31.18 12.06 -20.97
CA LEU A 156 31.73 13.18 -20.21
C LEU A 156 33.01 12.83 -19.43
N SER A 157 33.34 11.54 -19.27
CA SER A 157 34.58 11.06 -18.65
C SER A 157 35.76 10.96 -19.64
N HIS A 158 35.60 11.52 -20.83
CA HIS A 158 36.60 11.59 -21.90
C HIS A 158 36.90 13.05 -22.27
#